data_AF-A0A812RJY3-F1
#
_entry.id   AF-A0A812RJY3-F1
#
_cell.length_a   1.000
_cell.length_b   1.000
_cell.length_c   1.000
_cell.angle_alpha   90.00
_cell.angle_beta   90.00
_cell.angle_gamma   90.00
#
_symmetry.space_group_name_H-M   'P 1'
#
loop_
_entity.id
_entity.type
_entity.pdbx_description
1 polymer ?
#
loop_
_entity_poly.entity_id
_entity_poly.type
_entity_poly.pdbx_seq_one_letter_code
_entity_poly.pdbx_strand_id
1 'polypeptide(L)'
;MRQGCRSEGLHVLLRSWEGPALALHSAELCAVKHMVRHASKAHRGPRLHRRFLFILVLTCFGFDLRARIVLRRIGGVQKANRSNRWCTYWIRFEKDGDTFAAAADRCARLFEIARQAGVRRIVYTSHTHATEASPFVYIAGKARAAAALRASGIGSYAIARPCGIFGDTAGESILMNNAAWVLRRTPLFLLAGDGQQRFQPIHVRDMAELLLSLGALDNEAAPSEERDACGPDRPTSLDLFQHIASCVQSRATVAAPGVLSTRLVTQLTKPINWYTGDVLLDADDLDLLCSGLTVAENPEDPGIARRRSLFTWLEEVGPWLGQDYISSMRRYYYQRSS
;
A
#
# COMPACT_ATOMS: atom_id res chain seq x y z
N MET A 1 11.17 50.09 9.51
CA MET A 1 10.14 49.70 10.48
C MET A 1 9.26 48.64 9.83
N ARG A 2 9.15 47.45 10.43
CA ARG A 2 8.52 46.26 9.84
C ARG A 2 6.99 46.39 9.87
N GLN A 3 6.35 46.15 8.72
CA GLN A 3 4.91 45.91 8.60
C GLN A 3 4.56 44.51 9.12
N GLY A 4 3.50 44.43 9.92
CA GLY A 4 2.82 43.18 10.26
C GLY A 4 1.79 42.83 9.19
N CYS A 5 1.69 41.54 8.87
CA CYS A 5 0.54 40.98 8.15
C CYS A 5 -0.05 39.88 9.03
N ARG A 6 -1.32 40.07 9.42
CA ARG A 6 -2.07 39.32 10.43
C ARG A 6 -2.70 38.05 9.85
N SER A 7 -2.82 37.09 10.75
CA SER A 7 -3.20 35.68 10.66
C SER A 7 -4.71 35.38 10.53
N GLU A 8 -5.49 36.21 9.85
CA GLU A 8 -6.97 36.11 9.90
C GLU A 8 -7.59 35.17 8.84
N GLY A 9 -6.86 34.75 7.80
CA GLY A 9 -7.38 33.85 6.76
C GLY A 9 -7.44 32.35 7.14
N LEU A 10 -6.66 31.90 8.13
CA LEU A 10 -6.55 30.47 8.46
C LEU A 10 -7.70 29.96 9.36
N HIS A 11 -8.37 30.86 10.09
CA HIS A 11 -9.41 30.50 11.05
C HIS A 11 -10.79 30.26 10.43
N VAL A 12 -11.04 30.76 9.22
CA VAL A 12 -12.34 30.58 8.53
C VAL A 12 -12.45 29.20 7.85
N LEU A 13 -11.33 28.61 7.44
CA LEU A 13 -11.32 27.28 6.79
C LEU A 13 -11.46 26.10 7.76
N LEU A 14 -11.12 26.28 9.04
CA LEU A 14 -11.19 25.20 10.04
C LEU A 14 -12.62 24.92 10.52
N ARG A 15 -13.57 25.86 10.39
CA ARG A 15 -14.98 25.65 10.79
C ARG A 15 -15.80 24.84 9.79
N SER A 16 -15.40 24.75 8.53
CA SER A 16 -16.09 23.88 7.55
C SER A 16 -15.65 22.41 7.65
N TRP A 17 -14.65 22.10 8.48
CA TRP A 17 -14.16 20.76 8.77
C TRP A 17 -14.87 20.06 9.94
N GLU A 18 -15.69 20.77 10.72
CA GLU A 18 -16.42 20.23 11.89
C GLU A 18 -17.83 19.74 11.52
N GLY A 19 -17.93 18.91 10.48
CA GLY A 19 -19.15 18.17 10.17
C GLY A 19 -19.21 16.83 10.95
N PRO A 20 -20.39 16.34 11.36
CA PRO A 20 -20.54 15.11 12.18
C PRO A 20 -20.04 13.79 11.53
N ALA A 21 -19.53 13.82 10.30
CA ALA A 21 -19.26 12.64 9.47
C ALA A 21 -17.85 12.03 9.64
N LEU A 22 -16.97 12.60 10.47
CA LEU A 22 -15.56 12.15 10.58
C LEU A 22 -15.20 11.43 11.89
N ALA A 23 -16.20 11.04 12.69
CA ALA A 23 -15.98 10.39 14.00
C ALA A 23 -15.69 8.88 13.94
N LEU A 24 -15.69 8.26 12.76
CA LEU A 24 -15.45 6.81 12.64
C LEU A 24 -14.44 6.51 11.53
N HIS A 25 -13.64 5.47 11.78
CA HIS A 25 -12.84 4.65 10.86
C HIS A 25 -11.33 4.71 11.11
N SER A 26 -10.98 3.93 12.11
CA SER A 26 -9.65 3.47 12.49
C SER A 26 -9.36 2.13 11.82
N ALA A 27 -8.27 2.11 11.05
CA ALA A 27 -7.91 1.03 10.12
C ALA A 27 -6.44 1.07 9.70
N GLU A 28 -5.88 2.28 9.59
CA GLU A 28 -4.53 2.49 9.07
C GLU A 28 -3.44 2.36 10.16
N LEU A 29 -3.82 2.30 11.44
CA LEU A 29 -2.90 2.31 12.59
C LEU A 29 -1.95 1.10 12.68
N CYS A 30 -2.24 -0.02 12.02
CA CYS A 30 -1.57 -1.29 12.31
C CYS A 30 -0.41 -1.65 11.36
N ALA A 31 -0.45 -1.23 10.08
CA ALA A 31 0.56 -1.60 9.08
C ALA A 31 1.84 -0.74 9.17
N VAL A 32 1.69 0.56 9.42
CA VAL A 32 2.83 1.50 9.49
C VAL A 32 3.63 1.39 10.80
N LYS A 33 2.98 0.93 11.89
CA LYS A 33 3.67 0.55 13.14
C LYS A 33 4.75 -0.51 12.90
N HIS A 34 4.63 -1.36 11.88
CA HIS A 34 5.61 -2.41 11.59
C HIS A 34 6.72 -1.97 10.64
N MET A 35 6.39 -1.23 9.58
CA MET A 35 7.37 -0.68 8.62
C MET A 35 8.46 0.17 9.30
N VAL A 36 8.08 1.03 10.26
CA VAL A 36 9.04 1.89 10.97
C VAL A 36 9.89 1.12 12.00
N ARG A 37 9.34 0.06 12.62
CA ARG A 37 10.09 -0.81 13.54
C ARG A 37 11.17 -1.63 12.82
N HIS A 38 10.94 -2.02 11.57
CA HIS A 38 11.94 -2.74 10.76
C HIS A 38 13.03 -1.83 10.21
N ALA A 39 12.70 -0.60 9.77
CA ALA A 39 13.70 0.39 9.35
C ALA A 39 14.66 0.77 10.50
N SER A 40 14.17 0.82 11.75
CA SER A 40 14.99 1.11 12.93
C SER A 40 15.94 -0.04 13.33
N LYS A 41 15.69 -1.28 12.91
CA LYS A 41 16.57 -2.43 13.20
C LYS A 41 17.74 -2.54 12.22
N ALA A 42 17.66 -1.86 11.08
CA ALA A 42 18.62 -1.97 9.98
C ALA A 42 19.88 -1.09 10.11
N HIS A 43 20.00 -0.22 11.12
CA HIS A 43 21.17 0.66 11.31
C HIS A 43 21.72 0.63 12.74
N ARG A 44 22.86 -0.07 12.94
CA ARG A 44 23.67 -0.01 14.16
C ARG A 44 24.96 0.77 13.89
N GLY A 45 25.08 2.00 14.42
CA GLY A 45 26.32 2.80 14.38
C GLY A 45 26.22 4.11 15.18
N PRO A 46 27.15 4.46 16.10
CA PRO A 46 26.94 5.55 17.06
C PRO A 46 27.74 6.83 16.73
N ARG A 47 27.08 7.99 16.57
CA ARG A 47 27.51 9.36 17.02
C ARG A 47 26.70 10.48 16.34
N LEU A 48 26.47 11.58 17.08
CA LEU A 48 25.97 12.94 16.70
C LEU A 48 24.46 13.29 16.85
N HIS A 49 24.08 13.45 18.11
CA HIS A 49 22.87 14.16 18.49
C HIS A 49 23.10 15.69 18.49
N ARG A 50 22.10 16.45 17.99
CA ARG A 50 21.64 17.80 18.40
C ARG A 50 21.53 18.83 17.26
N ARG A 51 20.31 18.96 16.73
CA ARG A 51 19.53 20.19 16.47
C ARG A 51 18.29 19.80 15.66
N PHE A 52 17.29 19.25 16.33
CA PHE A 52 15.99 18.91 15.74
C PHE A 52 14.89 19.55 16.58
N LEU A 53 14.33 20.64 16.08
CA LEU A 53 13.06 21.20 16.53
C LEU A 53 12.40 21.91 15.34
N PHE A 54 11.08 21.71 15.20
CA PHE A 54 10.13 22.26 14.22
C PHE A 54 9.83 21.46 12.94
N ILE A 55 8.93 20.48 13.06
CA ILE A 55 8.07 19.95 11.97
C ILE A 55 6.65 19.77 12.53
N LEU A 56 5.67 20.42 11.89
CA LEU A 56 4.23 20.29 12.13
C LEU A 56 3.71 19.03 11.43
N VAL A 57 2.93 18.20 12.12
CA VAL A 57 2.59 16.82 11.74
C VAL A 57 1.11 16.50 12.08
N LEU A 58 0.41 15.91 11.10
CA LEU A 58 -0.74 14.94 11.14
C LEU A 58 -2.15 15.41 11.53
N THR A 59 -3.21 14.96 10.83
CA THR A 59 -3.76 13.57 10.75
C THR A 59 -4.39 13.28 9.37
N CYS A 60 -4.47 12.07 8.79
CA CYS A 60 -4.65 10.71 9.34
C CYS A 60 -3.39 9.82 9.32
N PHE A 61 -2.77 9.71 10.48
CA PHE A 61 -2.32 8.49 11.15
C PHE A 61 -2.39 8.88 12.64
N GLY A 62 -3.24 8.25 13.43
CA GLY A 62 -3.35 8.56 14.86
C GLY A 62 -2.04 8.24 15.60
N PHE A 63 -1.29 9.27 15.95
CA PHE A 63 -0.17 9.18 16.88
C PHE A 63 -0.62 9.76 18.22
N ASP A 64 -0.74 8.92 19.25
CA ASP A 64 -0.76 9.39 20.64
C ASP A 64 0.59 9.07 21.30
N LEU A 65 1.08 10.07 22.03
CA LEU A 65 2.48 10.35 22.30
C LEU A 65 2.77 10.05 23.78
N ARG A 66 3.05 8.80 24.12
CA ARG A 66 3.63 8.45 25.43
C ARG A 66 4.66 7.32 25.34
N ALA A 67 5.88 7.67 24.95
CA ALA A 67 7.08 6.91 25.32
C ALA A 67 8.30 7.85 25.38
N ARG A 68 8.60 8.30 26.60
CA ARG A 68 9.91 8.80 26.99
C ARG A 68 10.93 7.67 26.79
N ILE A 69 12.15 8.03 26.40
CA ILE A 69 13.37 7.20 26.37
C ILE A 69 13.53 6.37 25.08
N VAL A 70 14.31 6.90 24.13
CA VAL A 70 15.48 6.33 23.42
C VAL A 70 15.68 7.16 22.15
N LEU A 71 16.25 8.35 22.31
CA LEU A 71 16.86 9.13 21.24
C LEU A 71 18.13 9.73 21.83
N ARG A 72 19.21 8.95 21.87
CA ARG A 72 20.59 9.43 22.06
C ARG A 72 21.47 8.55 21.17
N ARG A 73 22.04 9.17 20.12
CA ARG A 73 22.98 8.64 19.09
C ARG A 73 22.34 8.04 17.84
N ILE A 74 22.23 8.86 16.80
CA ILE A 74 22.83 8.72 15.45
C ILE A 74 22.93 10.15 14.92
N GLY A 75 23.93 10.43 14.10
CA GLY A 75 24.31 11.77 13.72
C GLY A 75 25.24 11.83 12.55
N GLY A 76 25.17 12.97 11.87
CA GLY A 76 25.87 13.21 10.61
C GLY A 76 24.96 13.14 9.38
N VAL A 77 23.80 13.81 9.40
CA VAL A 77 23.13 14.30 8.18
C VAL A 77 22.52 15.66 8.53
N GLN A 78 23.06 16.73 7.95
CA GLN A 78 22.64 18.11 8.18
C GLN A 78 21.49 18.50 7.24
N LYS A 79 20.53 19.28 7.78
CA LYS A 79 19.50 20.07 7.08
C LYS A 79 18.52 19.31 6.15
N ALA A 80 17.65 18.48 6.71
CA ALA A 80 16.39 18.14 6.04
C ALA A 80 15.45 19.37 6.03
N ASN A 81 15.41 20.07 4.90
CA ASN A 81 14.52 21.21 4.67
C ASN A 81 13.07 20.72 4.42
N ARG A 82 12.06 21.59 4.65
CA ARG A 82 10.62 21.28 4.79
C ARG A 82 9.88 20.73 3.54
N SER A 83 10.54 20.16 2.55
CA SER A 83 10.13 20.19 1.13
C SER A 83 9.29 19.02 0.60
N ASN A 84 9.57 17.79 1.03
CA ASN A 84 9.08 16.58 0.35
C ASN A 84 8.02 15.85 1.21
N ARG A 85 6.95 15.36 0.57
CA ARG A 85 5.82 14.71 1.25
C ARG A 85 5.40 13.41 0.54
N TRP A 86 5.01 12.40 1.32
CA TRP A 86 4.46 11.14 0.82
C TRP A 86 2.95 11.14 0.96
N CYS A 87 2.24 10.77 -0.11
CA CYS A 87 0.80 10.55 -0.13
C CYS A 87 0.54 9.07 -0.43
N THR A 88 0.09 8.34 0.59
CA THR A 88 -0.27 6.92 0.49
C THR A 88 -1.76 6.68 0.72
N TYR A 89 -2.56 7.75 0.82
CA TYR A 89 -4.00 7.65 1.08
C TYR A 89 -4.71 6.88 -0.03
N TRP A 90 -5.48 5.86 0.36
CA TRP A 90 -6.40 5.14 -0.51
C TRP A 90 -7.38 4.30 0.30
N ILE A 91 -8.48 3.86 -0.33
CA ILE A 91 -9.45 2.92 0.26
C ILE A 91 -9.31 1.54 -0.37
N ARG A 92 -9.58 0.47 0.38
CA ARG A 92 -9.46 -0.90 -0.15
C ARG A 92 -10.74 -1.40 -0.85
N PHE A 93 -11.88 -1.11 -0.24
CA PHE A 93 -13.23 -1.43 -0.71
C PHE A 93 -14.12 -0.20 -0.58
N GLU A 94 -15.13 -0.12 -1.45
CA GLU A 94 -16.20 0.85 -1.29
C GLU A 94 -17.10 0.42 -0.13
N LYS A 95 -17.35 1.32 0.83
CA LYS A 95 -18.11 1.00 2.03
C LYS A 95 -18.69 2.26 2.65
N ASP A 96 -19.91 2.19 3.18
CA ASP A 96 -20.54 3.26 3.98
C ASP A 96 -20.53 4.64 3.27
N GLY A 97 -20.63 4.65 1.94
CA GLY A 97 -20.60 5.87 1.11
C GLY A 97 -19.21 6.31 0.65
N ASP A 98 -18.13 5.66 1.10
CA ASP A 98 -16.79 5.84 0.56
C ASP A 98 -16.63 5.10 -0.77
N THR A 99 -16.47 5.84 -1.86
CA THR A 99 -16.24 5.31 -3.21
C THR A 99 -14.82 5.60 -3.69
N PHE A 100 -14.34 4.85 -4.69
CA PHE A 100 -13.03 5.11 -5.29
C PHE A 100 -12.97 6.48 -5.98
N ALA A 101 -14.09 6.95 -6.52
CA ALA A 101 -14.22 8.31 -7.06
C ALA A 101 -14.07 9.36 -5.95
N ALA A 102 -14.74 9.18 -4.81
CA ALA A 102 -14.60 10.08 -3.66
C ALA A 102 -13.16 10.08 -3.10
N ALA A 103 -12.50 8.92 -3.07
CA ALA A 103 -11.10 8.81 -2.69
C ALA A 103 -10.18 9.58 -3.64
N ALA A 104 -10.41 9.50 -4.95
CA ALA A 104 -9.67 10.28 -5.94
C ALA A 104 -9.88 11.80 -5.75
N ASP A 105 -11.12 12.24 -5.47
CA ASP A 105 -11.41 13.65 -5.21
C ASP A 105 -10.74 14.15 -3.92
N ARG A 106 -10.62 13.30 -2.89
CA ARG A 106 -9.87 13.61 -1.67
C ARG A 106 -8.38 13.76 -1.95
N CYS A 107 -7.80 12.89 -2.80
CA CYS A 107 -6.42 13.05 -3.26
C CYS A 107 -6.23 14.40 -3.98
N ALA A 108 -7.12 14.76 -4.90
CA ALA A 108 -7.05 16.03 -5.63
C ALA A 108 -7.07 17.24 -4.66
N ARG A 109 -7.99 17.23 -3.68
CA ARG A 109 -8.03 18.25 -2.63
C ARG A 109 -6.75 18.29 -1.80
N LEU A 110 -6.20 17.14 -1.45
CA LEU A 110 -4.93 17.06 -0.71
C LEU A 110 -3.77 17.66 -1.50
N PHE A 111 -3.68 17.38 -2.79
CA PHE A 111 -2.65 17.94 -3.65
C PHE A 111 -2.79 19.46 -3.82
N GLU A 112 -4.01 19.96 -3.93
CA GLU A 112 -4.26 21.40 -3.97
C GLU A 112 -3.84 22.09 -2.66
N ILE A 113 -4.18 21.52 -1.51
CA ILE A 113 -3.75 22.03 -0.21
C ILE A 113 -2.22 21.98 -0.09
N ALA A 114 -1.59 20.88 -0.54
CA ALA A 114 -0.15 20.74 -0.51
C ALA A 114 0.55 21.79 -1.38
N ARG A 115 0.02 22.07 -2.57
CA ARG A 115 0.48 23.14 -3.45
C ARG A 115 0.38 24.51 -2.77
N GLN A 116 -0.76 24.84 -2.19
CA GLN A 116 -0.97 26.09 -1.44
C GLN A 116 -0.01 26.22 -0.23
N ALA A 117 0.32 25.09 0.40
CA ALA A 117 1.28 25.03 1.50
C ALA A 117 2.76 25.10 1.06
N GLY A 118 3.04 25.21 -0.24
CA GLY A 118 4.39 25.29 -0.79
C GLY A 118 5.14 23.95 -0.75
N VAL A 119 4.43 22.82 -0.77
CA VAL A 119 5.06 21.50 -0.96
C VAL A 119 5.69 21.46 -2.34
N ARG A 120 6.96 21.06 -2.39
CA ARG A 120 7.77 21.13 -3.62
C ARG A 120 7.81 19.83 -4.38
N ARG A 121 7.68 18.70 -3.68
CA ARG A 121 7.59 17.37 -4.26
C ARG A 121 6.64 16.47 -3.51
N ILE A 122 5.80 15.74 -4.25
CA ILE A 122 4.93 14.70 -3.71
C ILE A 122 5.32 13.34 -4.28
N VAL A 123 5.46 12.35 -3.41
CA VAL A 123 5.55 10.94 -3.79
C VAL A 123 4.19 10.30 -3.55
N TYR A 124 3.54 9.80 -4.60
CA TYR A 124 2.23 9.15 -4.55
C TYR A 124 2.31 7.66 -4.85
N THR A 125 1.48 6.86 -4.20
CA THR A 125 1.36 5.42 -4.48
C THR A 125 0.10 5.14 -5.29
N SER A 126 0.29 4.76 -6.56
CA SER A 126 -0.78 4.41 -7.49
C SER A 126 -0.93 2.88 -7.61
N HIS A 127 -1.07 2.37 -8.82
CA HIS A 127 -1.06 0.96 -9.20
C HIS A 127 -0.39 0.82 -10.57
N THR A 128 0.13 -0.36 -10.91
CA THR A 128 0.58 -0.67 -12.27
C THR A 128 -0.55 -0.58 -13.28
N HIS A 129 -0.20 -0.19 -14.51
CA HIS A 129 -1.13 -0.02 -15.63
C HIS A 129 -2.36 0.86 -15.30
N ALA A 130 -2.21 1.81 -14.37
CA ALA A 130 -3.31 2.66 -13.94
C ALA A 130 -3.74 3.60 -15.08
N THR A 131 -4.93 3.35 -15.63
CA THR A 131 -5.58 4.18 -16.65
C THR A 131 -7.02 4.48 -16.27
N GLU A 132 -7.48 5.70 -16.55
CA GLU A 132 -8.86 6.13 -16.28
C GLU A 132 -9.89 5.37 -17.12
N ALA A 133 -9.47 4.80 -18.25
CA ALA A 133 -10.30 3.96 -19.12
C ALA A 133 -10.38 2.50 -18.64
N SER A 134 -9.78 2.16 -17.50
CA SER A 134 -9.79 0.79 -16.98
C SER A 134 -11.22 0.34 -16.67
N PRO A 135 -11.62 -0.90 -17.02
CA PRO A 135 -12.91 -1.44 -16.60
C PRO A 135 -12.99 -1.66 -15.09
N PHE A 136 -11.85 -1.64 -14.38
CA PHE A 136 -11.77 -1.80 -12.94
C PHE A 136 -11.84 -0.44 -12.24
N VAL A 137 -12.93 -0.20 -11.50
CA VAL A 137 -13.18 1.09 -10.81
C VAL A 137 -12.04 1.45 -9.85
N TYR A 138 -11.45 0.46 -9.18
CA TYR A 138 -10.27 0.63 -8.32
C TYR A 138 -9.08 1.24 -9.09
N ILE A 139 -8.76 0.68 -10.27
CA ILE A 139 -7.65 1.12 -11.12
C ILE A 139 -7.94 2.49 -11.74
N ALA A 140 -9.17 2.68 -12.24
CA ALA A 140 -9.61 3.97 -12.78
C ALA A 140 -9.55 5.08 -11.73
N GLY A 141 -9.94 4.79 -10.48
CA GLY A 141 -9.82 5.72 -9.36
C GLY A 141 -8.37 6.10 -9.07
N LYS A 142 -7.46 5.11 -9.01
CA LYS A 142 -6.01 5.35 -8.82
C LYS A 142 -5.44 6.20 -9.96
N ALA A 143 -5.87 5.95 -11.19
CA ALA A 143 -5.47 6.71 -12.36
C ALA A 143 -5.94 8.17 -12.28
N ARG A 144 -7.20 8.41 -11.88
CA ARG A 144 -7.75 9.75 -11.66
C ARG A 144 -6.99 10.52 -10.57
N ALA A 145 -6.63 9.85 -9.47
CA ALA A 145 -5.81 10.47 -8.43
C ALA A 145 -4.39 10.82 -8.95
N ALA A 146 -3.76 9.92 -9.71
CA ALA A 146 -2.48 10.20 -10.36
C ALA A 146 -2.59 11.37 -11.34
N ALA A 147 -3.64 11.43 -12.17
CA ALA A 147 -3.89 12.55 -13.07
C ALA A 147 -4.07 13.87 -12.32
N ALA A 148 -4.79 13.88 -11.20
CA ALA A 148 -4.92 15.05 -10.34
C ALA A 148 -3.57 15.51 -9.78
N LEU A 149 -2.65 14.60 -9.44
CA LEU A 149 -1.30 14.96 -9.04
C LEU A 149 -0.51 15.60 -10.18
N ARG A 150 -0.58 15.02 -11.40
CA ARG A 150 0.08 15.58 -12.59
C ARG A 150 -0.42 16.99 -12.91
N ALA A 151 -1.73 17.20 -12.77
CA ALA A 151 -2.38 18.48 -13.02
C ALA A 151 -2.30 19.46 -11.83
N SER A 152 -1.75 19.04 -10.68
CA SER A 152 -1.75 19.84 -9.46
C SER A 152 -0.88 21.10 -9.55
N GLY A 153 0.03 21.22 -10.51
CA GLY A 153 0.95 22.35 -10.59
C GLY A 153 2.01 22.39 -9.48
N ILE A 154 2.17 21.29 -8.72
CA ILE A 154 3.31 21.10 -7.83
C ILE A 154 4.56 20.91 -8.70
N GLY A 155 5.67 21.56 -8.31
CA GLY A 155 6.87 21.65 -9.14
C GLY A 155 7.50 20.30 -9.55
N SER A 156 7.32 19.25 -8.74
CA SER A 156 7.83 17.92 -9.02
C SER A 156 6.97 16.84 -8.37
N TYR A 157 6.88 15.65 -8.97
CA TYR A 157 6.20 14.50 -8.36
C TYR A 157 6.91 13.19 -8.65
N ALA A 158 6.60 12.18 -7.83
CA ALA A 158 6.92 10.79 -8.13
C ALA A 158 5.70 9.92 -7.94
N ILE A 159 5.49 8.94 -8.83
CA ILE A 159 4.43 7.94 -8.67
C ILE A 159 5.06 6.56 -8.61
N ALA A 160 4.91 5.89 -7.46
CA ALA A 160 5.24 4.48 -7.31
C ALA A 160 4.02 3.63 -7.67
N ARG A 161 4.17 2.67 -8.59
CA ARG A 161 3.09 1.85 -9.14
C ARG A 161 3.25 0.39 -8.72
N PRO A 162 2.70 -0.05 -7.57
CA PRO A 162 2.75 -1.45 -7.15
C PRO A 162 1.64 -2.29 -7.80
N CYS A 163 1.87 -3.61 -7.91
CA CYS A 163 0.86 -4.61 -8.28
C CYS A 163 0.23 -5.34 -7.08
N GLY A 164 0.90 -5.27 -5.94
CA GLY A 164 0.63 -6.10 -4.77
C GLY A 164 1.81 -5.99 -3.82
N ILE A 165 1.53 -6.11 -2.52
CA ILE A 165 2.55 -5.96 -1.48
C ILE A 165 2.57 -7.22 -0.63
N PHE A 166 3.78 -7.65 -0.26
CA PHE A 166 4.02 -8.71 0.71
C PHE A 166 5.04 -8.25 1.74
N GLY A 167 5.02 -8.82 2.92
CA GLY A 167 5.92 -8.44 4.01
C GLY A 167 6.14 -9.55 5.03
N ASP A 168 6.88 -9.20 6.08
CA ASP A 168 7.32 -10.14 7.10
C ASP A 168 6.16 -10.65 8.00
N THR A 169 4.99 -10.03 7.90
CA THR A 169 3.81 -10.44 8.69
C THR A 169 2.63 -10.89 7.86
N ALA A 170 1.83 -11.79 8.45
CA ALA A 170 0.57 -12.25 7.88
C ALA A 170 -0.36 -11.09 7.47
N GLY A 171 -0.35 -9.99 8.23
CA GLY A 171 -1.14 -8.79 7.92
C GLY A 171 -0.59 -7.90 6.81
N GLU A 172 0.68 -8.04 6.45
CA GLU A 172 1.28 -7.39 5.28
C GLU A 172 1.11 -8.24 4.02
N SER A 173 0.99 -9.56 4.17
CA SER A 173 0.85 -10.54 3.09
C SER A 173 -0.52 -11.21 3.09
N ILE A 174 -1.62 -10.44 3.21
CA ILE A 174 -2.97 -10.99 3.40
C ILE A 174 -3.36 -12.00 2.31
N LEU A 175 -3.09 -11.68 1.04
CA LEU A 175 -3.39 -12.56 -0.09
C LEU A 175 -2.70 -13.93 0.07
N MET A 176 -1.38 -13.93 0.25
CA MET A 176 -0.58 -15.15 0.38
C MET A 176 -0.90 -15.89 1.67
N ASN A 177 -1.12 -15.17 2.78
CA ASN A 177 -1.45 -15.76 4.06
C ASN A 177 -2.81 -16.46 4.03
N ASN A 178 -3.84 -15.79 3.51
CA ASN A 178 -5.18 -16.37 3.48
C ASN A 178 -5.28 -17.49 2.43
N ALA A 179 -4.55 -17.41 1.31
CA ALA A 179 -4.42 -18.52 0.39
C ALA A 179 -3.78 -19.75 1.04
N ALA A 180 -2.66 -19.56 1.75
CA ALA A 180 -2.03 -20.61 2.56
C ALA A 180 -2.99 -21.18 3.62
N TRP A 181 -3.79 -20.32 4.27
CA TRP A 181 -4.77 -20.75 5.27
C TRP A 181 -5.82 -21.69 4.68
N VAL A 182 -6.32 -21.39 3.48
CA VAL A 182 -7.24 -22.25 2.72
C VAL A 182 -6.54 -23.54 2.31
N LEU A 183 -5.35 -23.46 1.71
CA LEU A 183 -4.56 -24.62 1.29
C LEU A 183 -4.30 -25.61 2.44
N ARG A 184 -4.13 -25.12 3.66
CA ARG A 184 -3.94 -25.99 4.84
C ARG A 184 -5.21 -26.74 5.26
N ARG A 185 -6.39 -26.30 4.83
CA ARG A 185 -7.70 -26.72 5.36
C ARG A 185 -8.62 -27.36 4.33
N THR A 186 -8.29 -27.24 3.05
CA THR A 186 -9.08 -27.83 1.96
C THR A 186 -8.27 -28.87 1.19
N PRO A 187 -8.91 -29.90 0.62
CA PRO A 187 -8.23 -30.86 -0.27
C PRO A 187 -8.07 -30.32 -1.70
N LEU A 188 -8.71 -29.20 -2.03
CA LEU A 188 -8.75 -28.62 -3.37
C LEU A 188 -8.64 -27.10 -3.29
N PHE A 189 -7.85 -26.51 -4.17
CA PHE A 189 -7.70 -25.07 -4.36
C PHE A 189 -7.92 -24.72 -5.83
N LEU A 190 -9.06 -24.12 -6.14
CA LEU A 190 -9.48 -23.81 -7.50
C LEU A 190 -9.14 -22.38 -7.87
N LEU A 191 -8.47 -22.22 -9.02
CA LEU A 191 -8.20 -20.93 -9.63
C LEU A 191 -9.25 -20.59 -10.68
N ALA A 192 -9.55 -19.30 -10.82
CA ALA A 192 -10.31 -18.81 -11.96
C ALA A 192 -9.45 -18.79 -13.22
N GLY A 193 -10.07 -19.09 -14.36
CA GLY A 193 -9.37 -19.18 -15.64
C GLY A 193 -8.35 -20.33 -15.72
N ASP A 194 -7.34 -20.15 -16.57
CA ASP A 194 -6.31 -21.14 -16.92
C ASP A 194 -5.05 -21.08 -16.03
N GLY A 195 -5.03 -20.14 -15.08
CA GLY A 195 -3.92 -19.96 -14.14
C GLY A 195 -2.66 -19.34 -14.76
N GLN A 196 -2.65 -18.95 -16.04
CA GLN A 196 -1.49 -18.36 -16.72
C GLN A 196 -1.26 -16.88 -16.40
N GLN A 197 -2.24 -16.25 -15.73
CA GLN A 197 -2.20 -14.85 -15.35
C GLN A 197 -1.07 -14.58 -14.36
N ARG A 198 -0.27 -13.55 -14.64
CA ARG A 198 0.95 -13.26 -13.88
C ARG A 198 0.74 -12.22 -12.77
N PHE A 199 1.42 -12.44 -11.66
CA PHE A 199 1.39 -11.56 -10.50
C PHE A 199 2.81 -11.21 -10.07
N GLN A 200 3.13 -9.92 -9.93
CA GLN A 200 4.48 -9.44 -9.65
C GLN A 200 4.52 -8.49 -8.44
N PRO A 201 4.38 -9.02 -7.20
CA PRO A 201 4.28 -8.18 -6.01
C PRO A 201 5.65 -7.67 -5.56
N ILE A 202 5.67 -6.62 -4.75
CA ILE A 202 6.88 -6.04 -4.13
C ILE A 202 6.90 -6.30 -2.63
N HIS A 203 8.09 -6.53 -2.06
CA HIS A 203 8.24 -6.62 -0.61
C HIS A 203 8.06 -5.23 0.03
N VAL A 204 7.39 -5.16 1.18
CA VAL A 204 7.04 -3.92 1.89
C VAL A 204 8.25 -3.05 2.21
N ARG A 205 9.39 -3.69 2.52
CA ARG A 205 10.67 -2.99 2.75
C ARG A 205 11.23 -2.37 1.47
N ASP A 206 11.15 -3.06 0.34
CA ASP A 206 11.63 -2.53 -0.94
C ASP A 206 10.72 -1.40 -1.43
N MET A 207 9.41 -1.49 -1.17
CA MET A 207 8.48 -0.40 -1.40
C MET A 207 8.85 0.83 -0.55
N ALA A 208 9.18 0.63 0.73
CA ALA A 208 9.63 1.71 1.61
C ALA A 208 10.93 2.35 1.12
N GLU A 209 11.92 1.54 0.73
CA GLU A 209 13.19 1.99 0.17
C GLU A 209 12.98 2.78 -1.14
N LEU A 210 12.08 2.31 -2.01
CA LEU A 210 11.70 3.01 -3.23
C LEU A 210 11.05 4.36 -2.91
N LEU A 211 10.04 4.40 -2.04
CA LEU A 211 9.35 5.65 -1.66
C LEU A 211 10.33 6.65 -1.02
N LEU A 212 11.25 6.17 -0.19
CA LEU A 212 12.30 7.01 0.39
C LEU A 212 13.23 7.55 -0.68
N SER A 213 13.68 6.72 -1.62
CA SER A 213 14.56 7.18 -2.72
C SER A 213 13.89 8.22 -3.61
N LEU A 214 12.62 8.01 -3.98
CA LEU A 214 11.81 8.95 -4.75
C LEU A 214 11.58 10.26 -4.00
N GLY A 215 11.53 10.22 -2.66
CA GLY A 215 11.37 11.38 -1.80
C GLY A 215 12.66 12.04 -1.34
N ALA A 216 13.82 11.40 -1.49
CA ALA A 216 15.12 11.89 -1.07
C ALA A 216 15.83 12.77 -2.11
N LEU A 217 15.23 12.92 -3.30
CA LEU A 217 15.72 13.86 -4.29
C LEU A 217 15.51 15.30 -3.76
N ASP A 218 16.60 15.89 -3.28
CA ASP A 218 16.65 17.23 -2.66
C ASP A 218 16.57 18.39 -3.68
N ASN A 219 16.45 18.09 -4.97
CA ASN A 219 16.41 19.10 -6.02
C ASN A 219 15.00 19.32 -6.55
N GLU A 220 14.54 20.57 -6.51
CA GLU A 220 13.37 21.06 -7.26
C GLU A 220 13.47 20.76 -8.77
N ALA A 221 14.69 20.52 -9.26
CA ALA A 221 14.99 20.13 -10.64
C ALA A 221 14.91 18.61 -10.89
N ALA A 222 14.57 17.79 -9.89
CA ALA A 222 14.35 16.38 -10.13
C ALA A 222 13.13 16.21 -11.05
N PRO A 223 13.30 15.57 -12.22
CA PRO A 223 12.19 15.39 -13.14
C PRO A 223 11.08 14.60 -12.45
N SER A 224 9.84 14.90 -12.81
CA SER A 224 8.74 14.07 -12.41
C SER A 224 8.93 12.68 -12.99
N GLU A 225 8.71 11.65 -12.18
CA GLU A 225 8.99 10.27 -12.58
C GLU A 225 7.93 9.31 -12.08
N GLU A 226 7.73 8.24 -12.82
CA GLU A 226 6.81 7.17 -12.46
C GLU A 226 7.57 5.86 -12.57
N ARG A 227 7.49 5.04 -11.53
CA ARG A 227 8.26 3.80 -11.45
C ARG A 227 7.39 2.65 -10.99
N ASP A 228 7.58 1.52 -11.62
CA ASP A 228 6.94 0.29 -11.19
C ASP A 228 7.59 -0.23 -9.91
N ALA A 229 6.74 -0.44 -8.93
CA ALA A 229 7.07 -0.95 -7.61
C ALA A 229 6.74 -2.43 -7.57
N CYS A 230 7.46 -3.23 -8.36
CA CYS A 230 7.30 -4.68 -8.48
C CYS A 230 8.56 -5.43 -8.01
N GLY A 231 8.43 -6.67 -7.57
CA GLY A 231 9.55 -7.56 -7.24
C GLY A 231 10.12 -8.29 -8.46
N PRO A 232 11.22 -9.04 -8.31
CA PRO A 232 11.87 -9.74 -9.42
C PRO A 232 11.04 -10.92 -9.94
N ASP A 233 10.20 -11.52 -9.08
CA ASP A 233 9.44 -12.73 -9.43
C ASP A 233 8.10 -12.39 -10.06
N ARG A 234 7.83 -13.03 -11.20
CA ARG A 234 6.59 -12.88 -11.99
C ARG A 234 5.88 -14.23 -12.20
N PRO A 235 5.56 -14.98 -11.14
CA PRO A 235 4.89 -16.27 -11.26
C PRO A 235 3.58 -16.17 -12.03
N THR A 236 3.21 -17.27 -12.70
CA THR A 236 1.81 -17.48 -13.06
C THR A 236 0.99 -17.74 -11.79
N SER A 237 -0.32 -17.52 -11.84
CA SER A 237 -1.20 -17.79 -10.70
C SER A 237 -1.11 -19.25 -10.27
N LEU A 238 -1.05 -20.17 -11.24
CA LEU A 238 -0.88 -21.59 -10.97
C LEU A 238 0.45 -21.86 -10.24
N ASP A 239 1.57 -21.35 -10.77
CA ASP A 239 2.90 -21.53 -10.14
C ASP A 239 2.94 -20.96 -8.73
N LEU A 240 2.36 -19.77 -8.52
CA LEU A 240 2.33 -19.11 -7.22
C LEU A 240 1.63 -19.97 -6.18
N PHE A 241 0.40 -20.41 -6.46
CA PHE A 241 -0.38 -21.17 -5.48
C PHE A 241 0.13 -22.60 -5.30
N GLN A 242 0.69 -23.23 -6.34
CA GLN A 242 1.40 -24.50 -6.20
C GLN A 242 2.65 -24.36 -5.33
N HIS A 243 3.42 -23.29 -5.50
CA HIS A 243 4.60 -23.02 -4.68
C HIS A 243 4.20 -22.77 -3.23
N ILE A 244 3.16 -21.95 -2.97
CA ILE A 244 2.61 -21.76 -1.62
C ILE A 244 2.19 -23.12 -1.02
N ALA A 245 1.47 -23.96 -1.78
CA ALA A 245 1.04 -25.28 -1.33
C ALA A 245 2.22 -26.16 -0.90
N SER A 246 3.31 -26.13 -1.67
CA SER A 246 4.57 -26.82 -1.34
C SER A 246 5.21 -26.28 -0.05
N CYS A 247 5.37 -24.96 0.05
CA CYS A 247 5.99 -24.30 1.22
C CYS A 247 5.22 -24.56 2.53
N VAL A 248 3.89 -24.68 2.46
CA VAL A 248 3.04 -24.97 3.64
C VAL A 248 2.82 -26.47 3.87
N GLN A 249 3.40 -27.33 3.03
CA GLN A 249 3.25 -28.79 3.03
C GLN A 249 1.77 -29.23 2.95
N SER A 250 0.99 -28.52 2.14
CA SER A 250 -0.42 -28.83 1.92
C SER A 250 -0.58 -30.11 1.11
N ARG A 251 -1.66 -30.86 1.40
CA ARG A 251 -2.13 -31.99 0.58
C ARG A 251 -3.14 -31.56 -0.49
N ALA A 252 -3.44 -30.26 -0.57
CA ALA A 252 -4.42 -29.74 -1.50
C ALA A 252 -3.94 -29.87 -2.94
N THR A 253 -4.84 -30.26 -3.84
CA THR A 253 -4.59 -30.15 -5.27
C THR A 253 -4.90 -28.73 -5.72
N VAL A 254 -3.91 -28.04 -6.30
CA VAL A 254 -4.10 -26.72 -6.92
C VAL A 254 -4.45 -26.93 -8.40
N ALA A 255 -5.61 -26.45 -8.83
CA ALA A 255 -6.11 -26.66 -10.19
C ALA A 255 -6.65 -25.37 -10.81
N ALA A 256 -6.32 -25.16 -12.08
CA ALA A 256 -6.83 -24.08 -12.92
C ALA A 256 -7.49 -24.68 -14.16
N PRO A 257 -8.77 -25.10 -14.07
CA PRO A 257 -9.42 -25.87 -15.13
C PRO A 257 -9.79 -25.05 -16.37
N GLY A 258 -9.49 -23.74 -16.44
CA GLY A 258 -9.77 -22.88 -17.60
C GLY A 258 -11.23 -22.43 -17.72
N VAL A 259 -12.18 -23.28 -17.31
CA VAL A 259 -13.62 -23.07 -17.46
C VAL A 259 -14.28 -22.33 -16.30
N LEU A 260 -13.57 -22.16 -15.18
CA LEU A 260 -14.13 -21.50 -13.99
C LEU A 260 -14.05 -19.98 -14.14
N SER A 261 -15.22 -19.33 -14.20
CA SER A 261 -15.31 -17.88 -14.12
C SER A 261 -14.95 -17.38 -12.72
N THR A 262 -14.46 -16.14 -12.64
CA THR A 262 -14.18 -15.43 -11.39
C THR A 262 -15.40 -15.39 -10.48
N ARG A 263 -16.59 -15.10 -11.03
CA ARG A 263 -17.87 -15.12 -10.30
C ARG A 263 -18.13 -16.48 -9.66
N LEU A 264 -17.93 -17.58 -10.37
CA LEU A 264 -18.16 -18.92 -9.85
C LEU A 264 -17.18 -19.23 -8.71
N VAL A 265 -15.90 -18.90 -8.88
CA VAL A 265 -14.90 -19.07 -7.80
C VAL A 265 -15.27 -18.23 -6.58
N THR A 266 -15.71 -16.99 -6.75
CA THR A 266 -16.21 -16.15 -5.65
C THR A 266 -17.48 -16.71 -4.98
N GLN A 267 -18.35 -17.42 -5.71
CA GLN A 267 -19.47 -18.12 -5.07
C GLN A 267 -18.99 -19.27 -4.18
N LEU A 268 -17.95 -19.99 -4.62
CA LEU A 268 -17.39 -21.11 -3.86
C LEU A 268 -16.66 -20.65 -2.58
N THR A 269 -16.24 -19.39 -2.48
CA THR A 269 -15.66 -18.83 -1.26
C THR A 269 -16.69 -18.38 -0.22
N LYS A 270 -17.99 -18.30 -0.56
CA LYS A 270 -19.05 -17.84 0.36
C LYS A 270 -19.14 -18.61 1.69
N PRO A 271 -19.02 -19.94 1.75
CA PRO A 271 -18.99 -20.65 3.02
C PRO A 271 -17.82 -20.24 3.90
N ILE A 272 -16.66 -19.95 3.29
CA ILE A 272 -15.49 -19.44 4.01
C ILE A 272 -15.78 -18.04 4.53
N ASN A 273 -16.34 -17.15 3.70
CA ASN A 273 -16.72 -15.79 4.11
C ASN A 273 -17.71 -15.79 5.27
N TRP A 274 -18.69 -16.70 5.25
CA TRP A 274 -19.64 -16.87 6.36
C TRP A 274 -18.94 -17.34 7.63
N TYR A 275 -18.03 -18.30 7.53
CA TYR A 275 -17.27 -18.82 8.67
C TYR A 275 -16.30 -17.77 9.26
N THR A 276 -15.60 -17.00 8.43
CA THR A 276 -14.61 -16.02 8.86
C THR A 276 -15.22 -14.66 9.23
N GLY A 277 -16.47 -14.40 8.81
CA GLY A 277 -17.10 -13.09 8.93
C GLY A 277 -16.40 -12.01 8.10
N ASP A 278 -15.74 -12.40 7.01
CA ASP A 278 -14.87 -11.56 6.19
C ASP A 278 -15.12 -11.78 4.70
N VAL A 279 -14.62 -10.88 3.86
CA VAL A 279 -14.59 -11.08 2.40
C VAL A 279 -13.21 -11.60 2.02
N LEU A 280 -13.08 -12.90 1.79
CA LEU A 280 -11.82 -13.53 1.39
C LEU A 280 -11.34 -13.02 0.03
N LEU A 281 -12.25 -13.01 -0.94
CA LEU A 281 -12.01 -12.55 -2.31
C LEU A 281 -13.31 -11.96 -2.86
N ASP A 282 -13.22 -10.74 -3.38
CA ASP A 282 -14.28 -10.14 -4.17
C ASP A 282 -14.15 -10.54 -5.65
N ALA A 283 -15.26 -10.53 -6.39
CA ALA A 283 -15.24 -10.87 -7.81
C ALA A 283 -14.43 -9.86 -8.63
N ASP A 284 -14.53 -8.57 -8.32
CA ASP A 284 -13.81 -7.51 -9.05
C ASP A 284 -12.30 -7.59 -8.77
N ASP A 285 -11.92 -7.94 -7.53
CA ASP A 285 -10.52 -8.19 -7.16
C ASP A 285 -9.95 -9.40 -7.92
N LEU A 286 -10.75 -10.46 -8.06
CA LEU A 286 -10.33 -11.66 -8.78
C LEU A 286 -10.25 -11.39 -10.30
N ASP A 287 -11.21 -10.66 -10.86
CA ASP A 287 -11.15 -10.22 -12.25
C ASP A 287 -9.91 -9.36 -12.51
N LEU A 288 -9.54 -8.46 -11.59
CA LEU A 288 -8.32 -7.66 -11.68
C LEU A 288 -7.04 -8.52 -11.62
N LEU A 289 -6.97 -9.50 -10.71
CA LEU A 289 -5.84 -10.44 -10.65
C LEU A 289 -5.74 -11.28 -11.94
N CYS A 290 -6.87 -11.59 -12.56
CA CYS A 290 -6.95 -12.34 -13.80
C CYS A 290 -6.77 -11.48 -15.07
N SER A 291 -6.65 -10.16 -14.96
CA SER A 291 -6.64 -9.27 -16.13
C SER A 291 -5.24 -9.00 -16.70
N GLY A 292 -4.19 -9.50 -16.07
CA GLY A 292 -2.81 -9.24 -16.45
C GLY A 292 -2.29 -7.84 -16.12
N LEU A 293 -3.06 -7.03 -15.37
CA LEU A 293 -2.64 -5.67 -14.95
C LEU A 293 -1.71 -5.67 -13.72
N THR A 294 -1.33 -6.84 -13.24
CA THR A 294 -0.55 -7.06 -12.01
C THR A 294 0.90 -7.42 -12.27
N VAL A 295 1.46 -6.93 -13.37
CA VAL A 295 2.89 -6.98 -13.71
C VAL A 295 3.43 -5.58 -13.98
N ALA A 296 4.75 -5.43 -13.92
CA ALA A 296 5.41 -4.20 -14.35
C ALA A 296 5.26 -3.99 -15.87
N GLU A 297 5.15 -2.72 -16.29
CA GLU A 297 5.22 -2.33 -17.70
C GLU A 297 6.61 -2.60 -18.29
N ASN A 298 7.66 -2.37 -17.49
CA ASN A 298 9.04 -2.70 -17.84
C ASN A 298 9.65 -3.67 -16.83
N PRO A 299 9.46 -4.99 -17.01
CA PRO A 299 9.95 -6.00 -16.05
C PRO A 299 11.48 -6.12 -16.02
N GLU A 300 12.18 -5.63 -17.05
CA GLU A 300 13.65 -5.67 -17.17
C GLU A 300 14.35 -4.48 -16.47
N ASP A 301 13.61 -3.65 -15.71
CA ASP A 301 14.20 -2.58 -14.90
C ASP A 301 15.23 -3.16 -13.91
N PRO A 302 16.51 -2.74 -13.95
CA PRO A 302 17.54 -3.20 -13.03
C PRO A 302 17.18 -2.97 -11.55
N GLY A 303 16.36 -1.96 -11.26
CA GLY A 303 15.84 -1.67 -9.93
C GLY A 303 14.82 -2.70 -9.44
N ILE A 304 14.11 -3.39 -10.34
CA ILE A 304 13.21 -4.50 -10.01
C ILE A 304 14.01 -5.76 -9.69
N ALA A 305 15.02 -6.09 -10.51
CA ALA A 305 15.83 -7.30 -10.35
C ALA A 305 16.61 -7.37 -9.03
N ARG A 306 16.91 -6.23 -8.40
CA ARG A 306 17.65 -6.15 -7.12
C ARG A 306 16.77 -6.28 -5.86
N ARG A 307 15.45 -6.30 -6.02
CA ARG A 307 14.49 -6.36 -4.91
C ARG A 307 14.39 -7.79 -4.36
N ARG A 308 13.79 -7.92 -3.18
CA ARG A 308 13.60 -9.21 -2.51
C ARG A 308 12.69 -10.10 -3.34
N SER A 309 13.10 -11.36 -3.49
CA SER A 309 12.33 -12.40 -4.16
C SER A 309 11.12 -12.81 -3.31
N LEU A 310 9.97 -12.93 -3.96
CA LEU A 310 8.75 -13.54 -3.42
C LEU A 310 8.98 -15.01 -3.12
N PHE A 311 9.63 -15.76 -4.01
CA PHE A 311 9.86 -17.20 -3.82
C PHE A 311 10.81 -17.48 -2.66
N THR A 312 11.95 -16.78 -2.59
CA THR A 312 12.84 -16.90 -1.43
C THR A 312 12.12 -16.54 -0.12
N TRP A 313 11.30 -15.48 -0.14
CA TRP A 313 10.48 -15.14 1.02
C TRP A 313 9.47 -16.23 1.39
N LEU A 314 8.78 -16.84 0.41
CA LEU A 314 7.83 -17.93 0.63
C LEU A 314 8.50 -19.16 1.26
N GLU A 315 9.72 -19.49 0.84
CA GLU A 315 10.51 -20.57 1.44
C GLU A 315 10.86 -20.27 2.90
N GLU A 316 11.20 -19.02 3.22
CA GLU A 316 11.53 -18.59 4.59
C GLU A 316 10.31 -18.58 5.52
N VAL A 317 9.15 -18.10 5.05
CA VAL A 317 7.96 -17.92 5.89
C VAL A 317 6.96 -19.07 5.81
N GLY A 318 7.08 -19.97 4.83
CA GLY A 318 6.13 -21.03 4.50
C GLY A 318 5.58 -21.82 5.71
N PRO A 319 6.43 -22.28 6.64
CA PRO A 319 5.97 -23.01 7.84
C PRO A 319 4.98 -22.21 8.71
N TRP A 320 5.08 -20.89 8.71
CA TRP A 320 4.27 -19.96 9.51
C TRP A 320 3.09 -19.37 8.74
N LEU A 321 3.14 -19.39 7.41
CA LEU A 321 2.14 -18.80 6.55
C LEU A 321 0.81 -19.57 6.66
N GLY A 322 -0.30 -18.84 6.83
CA GLY A 322 -1.65 -19.42 6.85
C GLY A 322 -2.01 -20.24 8.10
N GLN A 323 -1.23 -20.12 9.18
CA GLN A 323 -1.61 -20.70 10.48
C GLN A 323 -2.92 -20.07 10.96
N ASP A 324 -2.99 -18.74 10.92
CA ASP A 324 -4.16 -17.94 11.28
C ASP A 324 -4.75 -17.21 10.07
N TYR A 325 -6.08 -17.04 10.09
CA TYR A 325 -6.79 -16.24 9.11
C TYR A 325 -6.65 -14.74 9.45
N ILE A 326 -6.35 -13.91 8.46
CA ILE A 326 -6.29 -12.46 8.64
C ILE A 326 -7.49 -11.81 7.98
N SER A 327 -8.39 -11.23 8.78
CA SER A 327 -9.56 -10.53 8.26
C SER A 327 -9.21 -9.15 7.70
N SER A 328 -9.55 -8.93 6.43
CA SER A 328 -9.44 -7.64 5.76
C SER A 328 -10.38 -6.62 6.39
N MET A 329 -11.64 -7.00 6.66
CA MET A 329 -12.63 -6.13 7.27
C MET A 329 -12.25 -5.69 8.68
N ARG A 330 -11.80 -6.63 9.52
CA ARG A 330 -11.35 -6.31 10.88
C ARG A 330 -10.14 -5.39 10.87
N ARG A 331 -9.22 -5.60 9.92
CA ARG A 331 -8.01 -4.79 9.79
C ARG A 331 -8.30 -3.38 9.28
N TYR A 332 -9.14 -3.25 8.26
CA TYR A 332 -9.33 -1.99 7.53
C TYR A 332 -10.61 -1.22 7.85
N TYR A 333 -11.55 -1.79 8.60
CA TYR A 333 -12.84 -1.11 8.86
C TYR A 333 -13.31 -1.22 10.31
N TYR A 334 -12.92 -2.27 11.05
CA TYR A 334 -13.44 -2.52 12.39
C TYR A 334 -12.40 -2.43 13.53
N GLN A 335 -11.19 -1.92 13.29
CA GLN A 335 -10.26 -1.65 14.41
C GLN A 335 -10.80 -0.49 15.24
N ARG A 336 -11.76 -0.73 16.15
CA ARG A 336 -12.23 0.27 17.13
C ARG A 336 -11.05 0.91 17.83
N SER A 337 -11.05 2.23 17.87
CA SER A 337 -10.33 3.06 18.84
C SER A 337 -10.62 2.54 20.25
N SER A 338 -9.69 1.75 20.78
CA SER A 338 -9.59 1.41 22.20
C SER A 338 -8.48 2.22 22.84
#